data_AF-A0A1M5UNN4-F1
#
_entry.id   AF-A0A1M5UNN4-F1
#
_cell.length_a   1.000
_cell.length_b   1.000
_cell.length_c   1.000
_cell.angle_alpha   90.00
_cell.angle_beta   90.00
_cell.angle_gamma   90.00
#
_symmetry.space_group_name_H-M   'P 1'
#
loop_
_entity.id
_entity.type
_entity.pdbx_description
1 polymer ?
#
loop_
_entity_poly.entity_id
_entity_poly.type
_entity_poly.pdbx_seq_one_letter_code
_entity_poly.pdbx_strand_id
1 'polypeptide(L)'
;MDRAKTSYRTTPALCGILIAVGLCCLSSCKKDPRLDKLVLHENSLVKIRSKPEVLLDHLNNPAAPCFDGSRIIFAESGKGILYELKEGKTIPLIEGFGTDNYGGYTISVLGLTVTPDKSWLVAAAQDSGHIFLFDAATFPTTVKKGREIELQRTESTNPFGILLTKGGILVATGGTKAVYQGPWDRINPNPLKPVFEVASGVEGMAEDAQTGDVFGAVVGTGKQDGSLIRWRPEGMTIEPKTVATGFSNLVGVTALPNGLLLLLEFGEFGTSGTGKLSVLDPKDPGKTHPLISGLDAPSAMALSEDNTLLIATFGKEQEGAEGMIIQLKMESKQE
;
A
#
# COMPACT_ATOMS: atom_id res chain seq x y z
N MET A 1 74.66 -11.61 -11.64
CA MET A 1 73.79 -11.67 -12.84
C MET A 1 72.91 -10.43 -12.81
N ASP A 2 73.29 -9.45 -13.63
CA ASP A 2 72.53 -8.24 -13.91
C ASP A 2 71.18 -8.52 -14.58
N ARG A 3 70.18 -7.68 -14.26
CA ARG A 3 69.00 -7.26 -15.05
C ARG A 3 67.95 -6.72 -14.08
N ALA A 4 67.17 -5.67 -14.32
CA ALA A 4 67.22 -4.51 -15.20
C ALA A 4 66.17 -3.55 -14.60
N LYS A 5 66.47 -2.25 -14.48
CA LYS A 5 65.51 -1.24 -14.00
C LYS A 5 64.65 -0.77 -15.19
N THR A 6 63.35 -0.99 -15.12
CA THR A 6 62.37 -0.43 -16.08
C THR A 6 61.82 0.88 -15.54
N SER A 7 62.13 2.00 -16.19
CA SER A 7 61.56 3.32 -15.91
C SER A 7 60.26 3.51 -16.69
N TYR A 8 59.15 3.80 -16.01
CA TYR A 8 57.92 4.26 -16.65
C TYR A 8 57.97 5.78 -16.82
N ARG A 9 57.87 6.26 -18.06
CA ARG A 9 57.64 7.67 -18.40
C ARG A 9 56.14 7.96 -18.27
N THR A 10 55.80 8.97 -17.46
CA THR A 10 54.48 9.58 -17.37
C THR A 10 54.27 10.57 -18.52
N THR A 11 53.24 10.36 -19.34
CA THR A 11 52.69 11.35 -20.28
C THR A 11 51.69 12.25 -19.54
N PRO A 12 51.66 13.57 -19.76
CA PRO A 12 50.65 14.44 -19.18
C PRO A 12 49.33 14.30 -19.97
N ALA A 13 48.24 14.01 -19.26
CA ALA A 13 46.89 14.02 -19.81
C ALA A 13 46.44 15.48 -20.02
N LEU A 14 46.00 15.80 -21.24
CA LEU A 14 45.35 17.06 -21.57
C LEU A 14 44.05 17.20 -20.77
N CYS A 15 43.96 18.29 -20.01
CA CYS A 15 42.75 18.75 -19.34
C CYS A 15 41.84 19.41 -20.38
N GLY A 16 40.86 18.66 -20.89
CA GLY A 16 39.76 19.20 -21.69
C GLY A 16 38.65 19.69 -20.77
N ILE A 17 38.48 21.02 -20.69
CA ILE A 17 37.34 21.65 -20.02
C ILE A 17 36.10 21.41 -20.88
N LEU A 18 35.25 20.47 -20.47
CA LEU A 18 33.92 20.29 -21.02
C LEU A 18 32.99 21.30 -20.34
N ILE A 19 32.60 22.36 -21.06
CA ILE A 19 31.53 23.25 -20.63
C ILE A 19 30.22 22.49 -20.83
N ALA A 20 29.72 21.86 -19.76
CA ALA A 20 28.38 21.31 -19.72
C ALA A 20 27.39 22.47 -19.76
N VAL A 21 26.89 22.79 -20.95
CA VAL A 21 25.71 23.65 -21.12
C VAL A 21 24.54 22.89 -20.52
N GLY A 22 24.22 23.20 -19.27
CA GLY A 22 23.04 22.70 -18.57
C GLY A 22 21.79 23.15 -19.31
N LEU A 23 21.33 22.32 -20.25
CA LEU A 23 20.00 22.42 -20.79
C LEU A 23 19.05 22.01 -19.65
N CYS A 24 18.69 22.98 -18.82
CA CYS A 24 17.56 22.86 -17.91
C CYS A 24 16.33 22.64 -18.78
N CYS A 25 16.01 21.37 -19.06
CA CYS A 25 14.69 20.96 -19.48
C CYS A 25 13.74 21.38 -18.37
N LEU A 26 13.22 22.60 -18.47
CA LEU A 26 11.98 23.01 -17.83
C LEU A 26 10.89 22.14 -18.47
N SER A 27 10.80 20.87 -18.05
CA SER A 27 9.62 20.08 -18.29
C SER A 27 8.51 20.85 -17.60
N SER A 28 7.69 21.55 -18.39
CA SER A 28 6.47 22.17 -17.89
C SER A 28 5.69 21.06 -17.19
N CYS A 29 5.72 21.04 -15.86
CA CYS A 29 4.88 20.19 -15.04
C CYS A 29 3.45 20.64 -15.31
N LYS A 30 2.85 20.14 -16.39
CA LYS A 30 1.45 20.37 -16.68
C LYS A 30 0.70 19.75 -15.51
N LYS A 31 -0.01 20.59 -14.78
CA LYS A 31 -0.87 20.17 -13.69
C LYS A 31 -1.90 19.21 -14.26
N ASP A 32 -2.04 18.04 -13.65
CA ASP A 32 -3.07 17.08 -14.05
C ASP A 32 -4.45 17.63 -13.63
N PRO A 33 -5.38 17.83 -14.58
CA PRO A 33 -6.70 18.40 -14.28
C PRO A 33 -7.53 17.53 -13.34
N ARG A 34 -7.25 16.21 -13.24
CA ARG A 34 -7.93 15.33 -12.29
C ARG A 34 -7.65 15.70 -10.85
N LEU A 35 -6.51 16.35 -10.58
CA LEU A 35 -6.17 16.84 -9.24
C LEU A 35 -6.83 18.19 -8.90
N ASP A 36 -7.43 18.89 -9.87
CA ASP A 36 -8.06 20.21 -9.63
C ASP A 36 -9.29 20.13 -8.73
N LYS A 37 -9.91 18.96 -8.63
CA LYS A 37 -11.08 18.73 -7.78
C LYS A 37 -10.74 18.37 -6.34
N LEU A 38 -9.46 18.12 -6.05
CA LEU A 38 -9.05 17.79 -4.69
C LEU A 38 -9.18 19.02 -3.80
N VAL A 39 -9.89 18.86 -2.70
CA VAL A 39 -9.97 19.86 -1.63
C VAL A 39 -9.01 19.45 -0.55
N LEU A 40 -7.96 20.26 -0.36
CA LEU A 40 -7.01 20.11 0.74
C LEU A 40 -7.52 20.90 1.93
N HIS A 41 -7.76 20.22 3.05
CA HIS A 41 -8.30 20.85 4.24
C HIS A 41 -7.18 21.32 5.15
N GLU A 42 -7.35 22.51 5.75
CA GLU A 42 -6.54 22.88 6.90
C GLU A 42 -6.85 21.93 8.05
N ASN A 43 -5.81 21.33 8.63
CA ASN A 43 -5.95 20.33 9.67
C ASN A 43 -5.03 20.68 10.85
N SER A 44 -5.57 20.61 12.06
CA SER A 44 -4.86 20.97 13.29
C SER A 44 -3.82 19.92 13.70
N LEU A 45 -3.96 18.68 13.24
CA LEU A 45 -3.14 17.54 13.63
C LEU A 45 -2.07 17.19 12.59
N VAL A 46 -2.38 17.37 11.30
CA VAL A 46 -1.49 17.03 10.19
C VAL A 46 -1.44 18.20 9.20
N LYS A 47 -0.27 18.43 8.59
CA LYS A 47 -0.09 19.42 7.53
C LYS A 47 0.38 18.75 6.25
N ILE A 48 -0.31 19.01 5.14
CA ILE A 48 0.18 18.66 3.81
C ILE A 48 1.28 19.66 3.41
N ARG A 49 2.46 19.16 3.06
CA ARG A 49 3.68 19.95 2.78
C ARG A 49 3.99 20.08 1.30
N SER A 50 3.49 19.19 0.46
CA SER A 50 3.58 19.31 -1.00
C SER A 50 2.20 19.37 -1.63
N LYS A 51 2.10 19.89 -2.85
CA LYS A 51 0.90 19.66 -3.65
C LYS A 51 0.80 18.15 -3.97
N PRO A 52 -0.40 17.59 -4.09
CA PRO A 52 -0.58 16.27 -4.69
C PRO A 52 -0.03 16.27 -6.11
N GLU A 53 0.65 15.19 -6.48
CA GLU A 53 1.24 14.97 -7.80
C GLU A 53 0.86 13.58 -8.29
N VAL A 54 0.53 13.46 -9.58
CA VAL A 54 0.33 12.15 -10.21
C VAL A 54 1.72 11.57 -10.49
N LEU A 55 2.06 10.51 -9.74
CA LEU A 55 3.33 9.81 -9.89
C LEU A 55 3.30 8.83 -11.06
N LEU A 56 2.17 8.14 -11.21
CA LEU A 56 1.87 7.21 -12.30
C LEU A 56 0.40 7.34 -12.67
N ASP A 57 0.08 7.17 -13.95
CA ASP A 57 -1.28 7.17 -14.47
C ASP A 57 -1.50 6.03 -15.46
N HIS A 58 -2.72 5.98 -16.02
CA HIS A 58 -3.12 4.98 -17.00
C HIS A 58 -3.01 3.53 -16.49
N LEU A 59 -3.19 3.34 -15.18
CA LEU A 59 -3.08 2.05 -14.52
C LEU A 59 -4.44 1.35 -14.46
N ASN A 60 -4.45 0.05 -14.75
CA ASN A 60 -5.62 -0.81 -14.59
C ASN A 60 -5.72 -1.29 -13.14
N ASN A 61 -6.59 -0.62 -12.37
CA ASN A 61 -6.84 -0.95 -10.97
C ASN A 61 -5.54 -1.05 -10.14
N PRO A 62 -4.78 0.06 -9.97
CA PRO A 62 -3.62 0.03 -9.11
C PRO A 62 -4.01 -0.22 -7.65
N ALA A 63 -3.23 -1.05 -6.97
CA ALA A 63 -3.47 -1.46 -5.59
C ALA A 63 -2.14 -1.66 -4.85
N ALA A 64 -2.23 -1.86 -3.53
CA ALA A 64 -1.12 -2.26 -2.67
C ALA A 64 0.20 -1.49 -2.90
N PRO A 65 0.20 -0.14 -2.98
CA PRO A 65 1.46 0.59 -2.98
C PRO A 65 2.23 0.24 -1.70
N CYS A 66 3.55 0.12 -1.80
CA CYS A 66 4.41 -0.28 -0.70
C CYS A 66 5.79 0.35 -0.87
N PHE A 67 6.45 0.63 0.26
CA PHE A 67 7.83 1.09 0.28
C PHE A 67 8.75 -0.04 0.73
N ASP A 68 9.80 -0.31 -0.05
CA ASP A 68 10.95 -1.13 0.36
C ASP A 68 12.20 -0.23 0.42
N GLY A 69 12.39 0.42 1.57
CA GLY A 69 13.34 1.52 1.68
C GLY A 69 12.96 2.67 0.75
N SER A 70 13.82 2.99 -0.22
CA SER A 70 13.54 4.02 -1.23
C SER A 70 12.77 3.50 -2.45
N ARG A 71 12.54 2.19 -2.57
CA ARG A 71 11.85 1.59 -3.71
C ARG A 71 10.35 1.75 -3.52
N ILE A 72 9.66 2.08 -4.60
CA ILE A 72 8.19 2.11 -4.64
C ILE A 72 7.74 0.90 -5.42
N ILE A 73 7.03 0.00 -4.74
CA ILE A 73 6.43 -1.20 -5.33
C ILE A 73 4.92 -1.01 -5.32
N PHE A 74 4.23 -1.49 -6.35
CA PHE A 74 2.76 -1.46 -6.38
C PHE A 74 2.24 -2.60 -7.26
N ALA A 75 0.96 -2.93 -7.09
CA ALA A 75 0.26 -3.84 -7.98
C ALA A 75 -0.50 -3.07 -9.05
N GLU A 76 -0.43 -3.52 -10.30
CA GLU A 76 -1.49 -3.24 -11.28
C GLU A 76 -2.46 -4.42 -11.25
N SER A 77 -3.40 -4.36 -10.32
CA SER A 77 -4.27 -5.48 -9.93
C SER A 77 -5.06 -6.03 -11.12
N GLY A 78 -5.54 -5.15 -12.01
CA GLY A 78 -6.26 -5.56 -13.21
C GLY A 78 -5.43 -6.36 -14.21
N LYS A 79 -4.09 -6.34 -14.10
CA LYS A 79 -3.18 -7.12 -14.94
C LYS A 79 -2.54 -8.31 -14.23
N GLY A 80 -2.66 -8.42 -12.91
CA GLY A 80 -1.97 -9.44 -12.13
C GLY A 80 -0.45 -9.31 -12.20
N ILE A 81 0.06 -8.08 -12.09
CA ILE A 81 1.50 -7.77 -12.14
C ILE A 81 1.88 -6.89 -10.95
N LEU A 82 3.01 -7.22 -10.30
CA LEU A 82 3.73 -6.32 -9.40
C LEU A 82 4.78 -5.54 -10.17
N TYR A 83 4.83 -4.23 -9.95
CA TYR A 83 5.76 -3.30 -10.57
C TYR A 83 6.63 -2.61 -9.54
N GLU A 84 7.87 -2.29 -9.93
CA GLU A 84 8.71 -1.30 -9.27
C GLU A 84 8.70 -0.01 -10.10
N LEU A 85 8.56 1.12 -9.42
CA LEU A 85 8.84 2.42 -10.03
C LEU A 85 10.32 2.74 -9.91
N LYS A 86 11.00 2.84 -11.05
CA LYS A 86 12.41 3.21 -11.14
C LYS A 86 12.60 4.29 -12.19
N GLU A 87 13.15 5.44 -11.77
CA GLU A 87 13.45 6.56 -12.66
C GLU A 87 12.23 7.01 -13.50
N GLY A 88 11.04 7.04 -12.87
CA GLY A 88 9.78 7.42 -13.52
C GLY A 88 9.21 6.36 -14.46
N LYS A 89 9.77 5.15 -14.51
CA LYS A 89 9.29 4.03 -15.33
C LYS A 89 8.85 2.86 -14.46
N THR A 90 7.82 2.17 -14.92
CA THR A 90 7.35 0.92 -14.30
C THR A 90 8.17 -0.25 -14.83
N ILE A 91 8.75 -1.04 -13.93
CA ILE A 91 9.52 -2.23 -14.23
C ILE A 91 8.76 -3.44 -13.67
N PRO A 92 8.29 -4.39 -14.50
CA PRO A 92 7.60 -5.56 -14.00
C PRO A 92 8.55 -6.42 -13.15
N LEU A 93 8.07 -6.84 -11.99
CA LEU A 93 8.84 -7.64 -11.03
C LEU A 93 8.34 -9.06 -10.96
N ILE A 94 7.03 -9.24 -10.74
CA ILE A 94 6.39 -10.55 -10.62
C ILE A 94 5.12 -10.53 -11.44
N GLU A 95 5.04 -11.44 -12.40
CA GLU A 95 3.91 -11.55 -13.31
C GLU A 95 3.14 -12.87 -13.10
N GLY A 96 1.93 -12.90 -13.66
CA GLY A 96 1.13 -14.11 -13.79
C GLY A 96 0.28 -14.44 -12.58
N PHE A 97 0.02 -13.48 -11.70
CA PHE A 97 -1.00 -13.65 -10.67
C PHE A 97 -2.36 -13.82 -11.37
N GLY A 98 -3.13 -14.82 -10.95
CA GLY A 98 -4.50 -14.99 -11.44
C GLY A 98 -5.37 -13.77 -11.11
N THR A 99 -6.38 -13.53 -11.95
CA THR A 99 -7.35 -12.44 -11.77
C THR A 99 -8.72 -12.98 -11.39
N ASP A 100 -9.51 -12.17 -10.68
CA ASP A 100 -10.90 -12.40 -10.33
C ASP A 100 -11.74 -11.14 -10.64
N ASN A 101 -13.07 -11.21 -10.50
CA ASN A 101 -13.99 -10.10 -10.68
C ASN A 101 -14.63 -9.69 -9.35
N TYR A 102 -14.48 -8.43 -8.97
CA TYR A 102 -15.09 -7.88 -7.77
C TYR A 102 -15.72 -6.51 -8.06
N GLY A 103 -17.01 -6.35 -7.80
CA GLY A 103 -17.70 -5.07 -8.00
C GLY A 103 -17.65 -4.53 -9.44
N GLY A 104 -17.48 -5.41 -10.44
CA GLY A 104 -17.28 -5.02 -11.85
C GLY A 104 -15.83 -4.67 -12.22
N TYR A 105 -14.88 -4.82 -11.30
CA TYR A 105 -13.46 -4.60 -11.52
C TYR A 105 -12.72 -5.94 -11.64
N THR A 106 -11.78 -6.01 -12.59
CA THR A 106 -10.77 -7.07 -12.60
C THR A 106 -9.79 -6.80 -11.47
N ILE A 107 -9.63 -7.77 -10.56
CA ILE A 107 -8.73 -7.71 -9.41
C ILE A 107 -7.75 -8.88 -9.45
N SER A 108 -6.57 -8.69 -8.86
CA SER A 108 -5.56 -9.73 -8.67
C SER A 108 -4.83 -9.48 -7.35
N VAL A 109 -3.66 -8.84 -7.36
CA VAL A 109 -2.94 -8.49 -6.14
C VAL A 109 -3.65 -7.32 -5.44
N LEU A 110 -3.98 -7.51 -4.16
CA LEU A 110 -4.76 -6.57 -3.35
C LEU A 110 -3.96 -6.05 -2.15
N GLY A 111 -3.02 -6.84 -1.63
CA GLY A 111 -2.17 -6.47 -0.50
C GLY A 111 -0.72 -6.88 -0.72
N LEU A 112 0.20 -6.05 -0.22
CA LEU A 112 1.65 -6.27 -0.30
C LEU A 112 2.30 -5.73 0.99
N THR A 113 3.18 -6.53 1.59
CA THR A 113 4.06 -6.06 2.66
C THR A 113 5.45 -6.67 2.53
N VAL A 114 6.46 -5.96 3.02
CA VAL A 114 7.87 -6.36 2.99
C VAL A 114 8.29 -6.75 4.38
N THR A 115 8.85 -7.94 4.52
CA THR A 115 9.32 -8.48 5.80
C THR A 115 10.72 -7.93 6.15
N PRO A 116 11.16 -8.03 7.43
CA PRO A 116 12.49 -7.56 7.84
C PRO A 116 13.66 -8.24 7.10
N ASP A 117 13.50 -9.51 6.71
CA ASP A 117 14.48 -10.25 5.89
C ASP A 117 14.37 -9.91 4.39
N LYS A 118 13.57 -8.91 4.03
CA LYS A 118 13.30 -8.41 2.68
C LYS A 118 12.45 -9.32 1.80
N SER A 119 11.95 -10.44 2.32
CA SER A 119 10.95 -11.25 1.64
C SER A 119 9.64 -10.46 1.45
N TRP A 120 8.84 -10.83 0.46
CA TRP A 120 7.57 -10.16 0.16
C TRP A 120 6.39 -11.08 0.42
N LEU A 121 5.42 -10.56 1.16
CA LEU A 121 4.15 -11.20 1.41
C LEU A 121 3.08 -10.52 0.55
N VAL A 122 2.40 -11.30 -0.28
CA VAL A 122 1.47 -10.81 -1.30
C VAL A 122 0.13 -11.47 -1.13
N ALA A 123 -0.91 -10.68 -0.88
CA ALA A 123 -2.31 -11.12 -0.91
C ALA A 123 -2.85 -10.96 -2.34
N ALA A 124 -3.26 -12.06 -2.96
CA ALA A 124 -3.75 -12.10 -4.34
C ALA A 124 -5.12 -12.80 -4.43
N ALA A 125 -5.95 -12.37 -5.36
CA ALA A 125 -7.31 -12.86 -5.59
C ALA A 125 -7.39 -14.13 -6.45
N GLN A 126 -6.25 -14.70 -6.87
CA GLN A 126 -6.21 -15.91 -7.71
C GLN A 126 -7.04 -17.04 -7.07
N ASP A 127 -7.88 -17.73 -7.85
CA ASP A 127 -8.67 -18.90 -7.45
C ASP A 127 -9.37 -18.74 -6.09
N SER A 128 -9.97 -17.56 -5.87
CA SER A 128 -10.65 -17.18 -4.64
C SER A 128 -9.76 -16.95 -3.43
N GLY A 129 -8.50 -16.57 -3.66
CA GLY A 129 -7.61 -15.90 -2.73
C GLY A 129 -6.40 -16.73 -2.29
N HIS A 130 -5.19 -16.15 -2.31
CA HIS A 130 -3.98 -16.76 -1.79
C HIS A 130 -3.07 -15.73 -1.14
N ILE A 131 -2.23 -16.18 -0.22
CA ILE A 131 -1.10 -15.39 0.26
C ILE A 131 0.17 -16.06 -0.23
N PHE A 132 1.04 -15.31 -0.89
CA PHE A 132 2.33 -15.78 -1.36
C PHE A 132 3.45 -15.15 -0.55
N LEU A 133 4.49 -15.93 -0.26
CA LEU A 133 5.77 -15.48 0.24
C LEU A 133 6.82 -15.63 -0.86
N PHE A 134 7.51 -14.53 -1.18
CA PHE A 134 8.61 -14.49 -2.14
C PHE A 134 9.91 -14.15 -1.43
N ASP A 135 10.93 -14.99 -1.60
CA ASP A 135 12.26 -14.78 -1.03
C ASP A 135 13.01 -13.69 -1.79
N ALA A 136 13.54 -12.72 -1.04
CA ALA A 136 14.32 -11.61 -1.56
C ALA A 136 15.55 -12.03 -2.38
N ALA A 137 16.18 -13.13 -2.00
CA ALA A 137 17.40 -13.60 -2.65
C ALA A 137 17.15 -14.14 -4.06
N THR A 138 15.93 -14.58 -4.34
CA THR A 138 15.58 -15.23 -5.61
C THR A 138 14.64 -14.42 -6.49
N PHE A 139 14.03 -13.35 -5.95
CA PHE A 139 12.96 -12.52 -6.53
C PHE A 139 12.46 -13.05 -7.87
N PRO A 140 11.49 -13.97 -7.84
CA PRO A 140 11.11 -14.63 -9.06
C PRO A 140 10.36 -13.67 -9.96
N THR A 141 10.57 -13.81 -11.28
CA THR A 141 9.81 -13.04 -12.27
C THR A 141 8.36 -13.52 -12.45
N THR A 142 7.98 -14.63 -11.80
CA THR A 142 6.65 -15.23 -11.93
C THR A 142 6.10 -15.74 -10.59
N VAL A 143 4.77 -15.67 -10.42
CA VAL A 143 4.07 -16.10 -9.20
C VAL A 143 4.33 -17.57 -8.83
N LYS A 144 4.58 -18.45 -9.82
CA LYS A 144 4.76 -19.91 -9.65
C LYS A 144 5.91 -20.30 -8.73
N LYS A 145 6.81 -19.37 -8.42
CA LYS A 145 7.96 -19.58 -7.54
C LYS A 145 7.73 -19.04 -6.12
N GLY A 146 6.58 -18.42 -5.86
CA GLY A 146 6.17 -18.03 -4.51
C GLY A 146 5.76 -19.24 -3.69
N ARG A 147 6.07 -19.22 -2.39
CA ARG A 147 5.56 -20.20 -1.44
C ARG A 147 4.17 -19.76 -1.01
N GLU A 148 3.17 -20.60 -1.22
CA GLU A 148 1.82 -20.32 -0.74
C GLU A 148 1.71 -20.46 0.79
N ILE A 149 0.96 -19.55 1.39
CA ILE A 149 0.52 -19.55 2.77
C ILE A 149 -0.98 -19.85 2.76
N GLU A 150 -1.32 -21.07 3.18
CA GLU A 150 -2.70 -21.53 3.20
C GLU A 150 -3.47 -20.88 4.35
N LEU A 151 -4.72 -20.48 4.08
CA LEU A 151 -5.68 -20.00 5.09
C LEU A 151 -6.72 -21.09 5.34
N GLN A 152 -7.06 -21.37 6.60
CA GLN A 152 -8.13 -22.28 6.96
C GLN A 152 -9.49 -21.61 6.71
N ARG A 153 -9.92 -21.57 5.45
CA ARG A 153 -11.15 -20.89 5.06
C ARG A 153 -12.35 -21.83 5.11
N THR A 154 -13.51 -21.27 5.46
CA THR A 154 -14.82 -21.90 5.31
C THR A 154 -15.51 -21.51 4.01
N GLU A 155 -15.09 -20.41 3.38
CA GLU A 155 -15.60 -19.90 2.12
C GLU A 155 -14.48 -19.33 1.24
N SER A 156 -14.63 -19.45 -0.08
CA SER A 156 -13.65 -18.95 -1.05
C SER A 156 -13.81 -17.43 -1.15
N THR A 157 -12.80 -16.68 -0.67
CA THR A 157 -12.84 -15.22 -0.59
C THR A 157 -11.46 -14.60 -0.68
N ASN A 158 -11.39 -13.42 -1.32
CA ASN A 158 -10.14 -12.76 -1.66
C ASN A 158 -9.50 -12.08 -0.44
N PRO A 159 -8.23 -12.33 -0.13
CA PRO A 159 -7.52 -11.57 0.87
C PRO A 159 -7.25 -10.16 0.35
N PHE A 160 -7.64 -9.15 1.12
CA PHE A 160 -7.45 -7.74 0.74
C PHE A 160 -6.21 -7.17 1.43
N GLY A 161 -6.17 -7.27 2.75
CA GLY A 161 -5.15 -6.68 3.59
C GLY A 161 -4.12 -7.69 4.06
N ILE A 162 -2.86 -7.27 4.05
CA ILE A 162 -1.76 -7.99 4.68
C ILE A 162 -0.89 -7.03 5.47
N LEU A 163 -0.56 -7.40 6.70
CA LEU A 163 0.28 -6.63 7.60
C LEU A 163 1.23 -7.60 8.31
N LEU A 164 2.50 -7.24 8.37
CA LEU A 164 3.43 -7.87 9.29
C LEU A 164 3.66 -6.95 10.48
N THR A 165 3.31 -7.40 11.68
CA THR A 165 3.56 -6.63 12.90
C THR A 165 5.02 -6.70 13.32
N LYS A 166 5.46 -5.76 14.17
CA LYS A 166 6.80 -5.79 14.80
C LYS A 166 7.07 -7.07 15.57
N GLY A 167 6.03 -7.70 16.12
CA GLY A 167 6.09 -8.98 16.80
C GLY A 167 6.32 -10.19 15.88
N GLY A 168 6.42 -9.99 14.56
CA GLY A 168 6.54 -11.07 13.60
C GLY A 168 5.23 -11.81 13.37
N ILE A 169 4.09 -11.14 13.56
CA ILE A 169 2.79 -11.74 13.34
C ILE A 169 2.28 -11.27 11.99
N LEU A 170 2.13 -12.22 11.07
CA LEU A 170 1.37 -12.00 9.86
C LEU A 170 -0.09 -11.88 10.25
N VAL A 171 -0.68 -10.72 9.93
CA VAL A 171 -2.10 -10.50 9.94
C VAL A 171 -2.56 -10.44 8.49
N ALA A 172 -3.52 -11.30 8.15
CA ALA A 172 -4.12 -11.28 6.84
C ALA A 172 -5.64 -11.29 6.95
N THR A 173 -6.28 -10.64 6.01
CA THR A 173 -7.73 -10.69 5.88
C THR A 173 -8.04 -11.77 4.86
N GLY A 174 -8.98 -12.67 5.16
CA GLY A 174 -9.40 -13.69 4.19
C GLY A 174 -10.82 -13.40 3.79
N GLY A 175 -10.98 -12.41 2.91
CA GLY A 175 -12.28 -12.02 2.42
C GLY A 175 -13.10 -11.13 3.32
N THR A 176 -14.41 -11.23 3.13
CA THR A 176 -15.40 -10.34 3.72
C THR A 176 -15.67 -10.61 5.20
N LYS A 177 -15.10 -11.65 5.82
CA LYS A 177 -15.55 -12.05 7.17
C LYS A 177 -14.51 -12.49 8.17
N ALA A 178 -13.24 -12.73 7.82
CA ALA A 178 -12.28 -13.30 8.79
C ALA A 178 -10.92 -12.62 8.77
N VAL A 179 -10.34 -12.49 9.97
CA VAL A 179 -8.94 -12.08 10.17
C VAL A 179 -8.15 -13.29 10.64
N TYR A 180 -6.99 -13.51 10.02
CA TYR A 180 -6.08 -14.62 10.27
C TYR A 180 -4.79 -14.08 10.86
N GLN A 181 -4.22 -14.82 11.82
CA GLN A 181 -2.94 -14.46 12.42
C GLN A 181 -2.03 -15.67 12.63
N GLY A 182 -0.73 -15.44 12.48
CA GLY A 182 0.29 -16.44 12.81
C GLY A 182 1.72 -15.93 12.65
N PRO A 183 2.72 -16.65 13.18
CA PRO A 183 4.12 -16.31 13.02
C PRO A 183 4.52 -16.40 11.54
N TRP A 184 5.13 -15.35 10.96
CA TRP A 184 5.48 -15.35 9.53
C TRP A 184 6.67 -16.25 9.17
N ASP A 185 7.65 -16.34 10.09
CA ASP A 185 8.90 -17.09 9.95
C ASP A 185 8.68 -18.61 10.04
N ARG A 186 7.55 -19.03 10.63
CA ARG A 186 7.18 -20.43 10.87
C ARG A 186 5.96 -20.88 10.09
N ILE A 187 5.55 -20.17 9.05
CA ILE A 187 4.43 -20.58 8.20
C ILE A 187 4.82 -21.81 7.36
N ASN A 188 4.79 -23.00 7.97
CA ASN A 188 4.26 -24.27 7.47
C ASN A 188 4.57 -25.39 8.48
N PRO A 189 3.54 -26.03 9.06
CA PRO A 189 2.89 -27.11 8.28
C PRO A 189 1.36 -27.06 8.22
N ASN A 190 0.70 -26.06 8.81
CA ASN A 190 -0.77 -26.02 8.86
C ASN A 190 -1.31 -24.67 8.34
N PRO A 191 -2.53 -24.65 7.79
CA PRO A 191 -3.19 -23.41 7.38
C PRO A 191 -3.36 -22.44 8.56
N LEU A 192 -3.25 -21.14 8.30
CA LEU A 192 -3.55 -20.10 9.29
C LEU A 192 -5.01 -20.17 9.70
N LYS A 193 -5.28 -20.07 11.01
CA LYS A 193 -6.64 -20.11 11.54
C LYS A 193 -7.21 -18.71 11.71
N PRO A 194 -8.53 -18.51 11.53
CA PRO A 194 -9.15 -17.25 11.87
C PRO A 194 -9.04 -17.01 13.38
N VAL A 195 -8.73 -15.78 13.77
CA VAL A 195 -8.68 -15.33 15.17
C VAL A 195 -9.96 -14.61 15.61
N PHE A 196 -10.69 -14.01 14.66
CA PHE A 196 -12.02 -13.45 14.83
C PHE A 196 -12.68 -13.21 13.47
N GLU A 197 -13.98 -12.95 13.50
CA GLU A 197 -14.79 -12.60 12.34
C GLU A 197 -15.28 -11.14 12.38
N VAL A 198 -15.56 -10.59 11.21
CA VAL A 198 -16.15 -9.25 11.01
C VAL A 198 -17.37 -9.35 10.10
N ALA A 199 -18.27 -8.37 10.19
CA ALA A 199 -19.50 -8.37 9.41
C ALA A 199 -19.27 -8.12 7.90
N SER A 200 -18.26 -7.32 7.59
CA SER A 200 -17.89 -6.89 6.24
C SER A 200 -16.38 -6.68 6.25
N GLY A 201 -15.66 -7.10 5.21
CA GLY A 201 -14.23 -7.42 5.28
C GLY A 201 -13.34 -6.33 5.85
N VAL A 202 -12.18 -6.74 6.35
CA VAL A 202 -11.08 -5.82 6.66
C VAL A 202 -10.23 -5.67 5.39
N GLU A 203 -10.02 -4.45 4.91
CA GLU A 203 -9.22 -4.19 3.70
C GLU A 203 -7.85 -3.61 4.02
N GLY A 204 -7.81 -2.51 4.77
CA GLY A 204 -6.58 -1.87 5.23
C GLY A 204 -6.25 -2.24 6.67
N MET A 205 -4.96 -2.38 6.99
CA MET A 205 -4.51 -2.60 8.37
C MET A 205 -3.23 -1.81 8.66
N ALA A 206 -3.09 -1.37 9.91
CA ALA A 206 -1.90 -0.68 10.39
C ALA A 206 -1.62 -1.04 11.85
N GLU A 207 -0.34 -1.17 12.19
CA GLU A 207 0.10 -1.27 13.59
C GLU A 207 0.46 0.12 14.11
N ASP A 208 -0.06 0.47 15.28
CA ASP A 208 0.48 1.58 16.05
C ASP A 208 1.82 1.16 16.68
N ALA A 209 2.88 1.77 16.17
CA ALA A 209 4.25 1.50 16.57
C ALA A 209 4.54 1.72 18.06
N GLN A 210 3.73 2.51 18.77
CA GLN A 210 3.90 2.84 20.19
C GLN A 210 3.23 1.81 21.11
N THR A 211 2.03 1.33 20.73
CA THR A 211 1.22 0.45 21.58
C THR A 211 1.27 -1.01 21.16
N GLY A 212 1.64 -1.30 19.90
CA GLY A 212 1.52 -2.62 19.30
C GLY A 212 0.08 -3.01 18.94
N ASP A 213 -0.88 -2.10 19.12
CA ASP A 213 -2.26 -2.34 18.72
C ASP A 213 -2.36 -2.28 17.18
N VAL A 214 -3.14 -3.19 16.60
CA VAL A 214 -3.47 -3.21 15.18
C VAL A 214 -4.84 -2.58 14.98
N PHE A 215 -4.93 -1.72 13.99
CA PHE A 215 -6.15 -1.10 13.51
C PHE A 215 -6.53 -1.70 12.16
N GLY A 216 -7.82 -1.99 11.97
CA GLY A 216 -8.36 -2.54 10.74
C GLY A 216 -9.50 -1.67 10.18
N ALA A 217 -9.42 -1.40 8.89
CA ALA A 217 -10.43 -0.70 8.11
C ALA A 217 -11.51 -1.70 7.66
N VAL A 218 -12.69 -1.64 8.27
CA VAL A 218 -13.85 -2.48 7.96
C VAL A 218 -14.70 -1.78 6.92
N VAL A 219 -14.89 -2.42 5.77
CA VAL A 219 -15.65 -1.88 4.64
C VAL A 219 -17.13 -1.86 4.99
N GLY A 220 -17.84 -0.80 4.60
CA GLY A 220 -19.29 -0.73 4.77
C GLY A 220 -20.05 -1.39 3.61
N THR A 221 -21.37 -1.22 3.60
CA THR A 221 -22.25 -1.49 2.46
C THR A 221 -22.50 -0.24 1.61
N GLY A 222 -21.73 0.83 1.83
CA GLY A 222 -21.96 2.16 1.27
C GLY A 222 -22.99 2.99 2.06
N LYS A 223 -23.55 2.47 3.16
CA LYS A 223 -24.58 3.14 3.99
C LYS A 223 -24.03 3.71 5.30
N GLN A 224 -22.75 4.10 5.32
CA GLN A 224 -22.05 4.61 6.51
C GLN A 224 -21.97 3.61 7.68
N ASP A 225 -21.98 2.32 7.37
CA ASP A 225 -21.86 1.20 8.29
C ASP A 225 -20.44 0.62 8.34
N GLY A 226 -19.49 1.22 7.61
CA GLY A 226 -18.07 0.94 7.77
C GLY A 226 -17.55 1.39 9.13
N SER A 227 -16.49 0.74 9.59
CA SER A 227 -15.94 0.96 10.93
C SER A 227 -14.42 0.83 10.97
N LEU A 228 -13.83 1.45 11.99
CA LEU A 228 -12.44 1.23 12.38
C LEU A 228 -12.46 0.32 13.60
N ILE A 229 -11.82 -0.83 13.52
CA ILE A 229 -11.65 -1.74 14.66
C ILE A 229 -10.20 -1.73 15.14
N ARG A 230 -10.00 -2.06 16.41
CA ARG A 230 -8.69 -2.18 17.05
C ARG A 230 -8.60 -3.48 17.82
N TRP A 231 -7.45 -4.13 17.74
CA TRP A 231 -7.15 -5.27 18.57
C TRP A 231 -5.65 -5.37 18.84
N ARG A 232 -5.28 -6.19 19.81
CA ARG A 232 -3.88 -6.54 20.05
C ARG A 232 -3.61 -7.91 19.43
N PRO A 233 -2.57 -8.07 18.60
CA PRO A 233 -2.25 -9.34 17.94
C PRO A 233 -1.57 -10.29 18.94
N GLU A 234 -2.20 -10.58 20.06
CA GLU A 234 -1.68 -11.46 21.11
C GLU A 234 -2.68 -12.60 21.35
N GLY A 235 -2.23 -13.84 21.16
CA GLY A 235 -3.05 -15.03 21.37
C GLY A 235 -3.79 -15.52 20.12
N MET A 236 -4.56 -16.60 20.29
CA MET A 236 -5.26 -17.31 19.21
C MET A 236 -6.75 -16.93 19.09
N THR A 237 -7.27 -16.17 20.04
CA THR A 237 -8.67 -15.69 20.06
C THR A 237 -8.65 -14.27 20.56
N ILE A 238 -9.20 -13.37 19.76
CA ILE A 238 -9.08 -11.94 19.97
C ILE A 238 -10.48 -11.34 19.86
N GLU A 239 -10.81 -10.45 20.78
CA GLU A 239 -12.05 -9.66 20.70
C GLU A 239 -11.71 -8.27 20.17
N PRO A 240 -11.97 -7.97 18.88
CA PRO A 240 -11.72 -6.64 18.33
C PRO A 240 -12.70 -5.64 18.95
N LYS A 241 -12.20 -4.42 19.19
CA LYS A 241 -13.01 -3.30 19.68
C LYS A 241 -13.27 -2.32 18.56
N THR A 242 -14.52 -1.97 18.33
CA THR A 242 -14.87 -0.84 17.45
C THR A 242 -14.37 0.46 18.07
N VAL A 243 -13.58 1.20 17.30
CA VAL A 243 -13.02 2.50 17.65
C VAL A 243 -13.91 3.61 17.11
N ALA A 244 -14.20 3.57 15.81
CA ALA A 244 -15.02 4.57 15.12
C ALA A 244 -15.97 3.91 14.12
N THR A 245 -17.06 4.59 13.80
CA THR A 245 -18.09 4.15 12.84
C THR A 245 -18.51 5.33 11.96
N GLY A 246 -19.43 5.10 11.02
CA GLY A 246 -19.95 6.17 10.15
C GLY A 246 -19.19 6.33 8.84
N PHE A 247 -18.29 5.39 8.52
CA PHE A 247 -17.53 5.42 7.27
C PHE A 247 -18.36 4.77 6.17
N SER A 248 -18.40 5.36 4.97
CA SER A 248 -19.14 4.76 3.85
C SER A 248 -18.53 3.43 3.42
N ASN A 249 -17.22 3.45 3.15
CA ASN A 249 -16.40 2.32 2.74
C ASN A 249 -14.95 2.61 3.17
N LEU A 250 -14.58 2.21 4.39
CA LEU A 250 -13.22 2.41 4.89
C LEU A 250 -12.32 1.31 4.34
N VAL A 251 -11.37 1.67 3.48
CA VAL A 251 -10.55 0.72 2.71
C VAL A 251 -9.07 0.76 3.09
N GLY A 252 -8.61 1.86 3.70
CA GLY A 252 -7.22 2.01 4.12
C GLY A 252 -7.09 2.60 5.51
N VAL A 253 -6.10 2.11 6.25
CA VAL A 253 -5.61 2.74 7.48
C VAL A 253 -4.09 2.69 7.48
N THR A 254 -3.44 3.77 7.92
CA THR A 254 -2.00 3.78 8.20
C THR A 254 -1.72 4.64 9.42
N ALA A 255 -0.70 4.27 10.20
CA ALA A 255 -0.34 4.95 11.43
C ALA A 255 0.80 5.93 11.19
N LEU A 256 0.66 7.15 11.69
CA LEU A 256 1.73 8.13 11.77
C LEU A 256 2.64 7.82 12.97
N PRO A 257 3.93 8.24 12.96
CA PRO A 257 4.85 7.98 14.06
C PRO A 257 4.39 8.48 15.44
N ASN A 258 3.52 9.50 15.47
CA ASN A 258 2.96 10.06 16.69
C ASN A 258 1.68 9.33 17.18
N GLY A 259 1.27 8.24 16.54
CA GLY A 259 0.10 7.44 16.90
C GLY A 259 -1.23 7.91 16.29
N LEU A 260 -1.23 9.00 15.54
CA LEU A 260 -2.41 9.40 14.75
C LEU A 260 -2.63 8.40 13.61
N LEU A 261 -3.89 8.25 13.20
CA LEU A 261 -4.27 7.38 12.09
C LEU A 261 -4.70 8.22 10.89
N LEU A 262 -4.24 7.82 9.71
CA LEU A 262 -4.83 8.24 8.45
C LEU A 262 -5.86 7.19 8.03
N LEU A 263 -7.03 7.66 7.60
CA LEU A 263 -8.19 6.85 7.24
C LEU A 263 -8.57 7.16 5.80
N LEU A 264 -8.52 6.15 4.93
CA LEU A 264 -8.86 6.27 3.52
C LEU A 264 -10.23 5.67 3.26
N GLU A 265 -11.17 6.50 2.82
CA GLU A 265 -12.51 6.08 2.43
C GLU A 265 -12.64 6.09 0.91
N PHE A 266 -13.13 4.98 0.38
CA PHE A 266 -13.40 4.78 -1.04
C PHE A 266 -14.46 5.75 -1.57
N GLY A 267 -15.44 6.10 -0.73
CA GLY A 267 -16.63 6.85 -1.13
C GLY A 267 -17.76 5.92 -1.60
N GLU A 268 -18.62 6.44 -2.47
CA GLU A 268 -19.76 5.72 -3.04
C GLU A 268 -19.35 5.07 -4.38
N PHE A 269 -19.69 3.79 -4.56
CA PHE A 269 -19.41 3.08 -5.80
C PHE A 269 -20.09 3.74 -7.00
N GLY A 270 -19.29 4.04 -8.03
CA GLY A 270 -19.78 4.68 -9.25
C GLY A 270 -19.87 6.21 -9.18
N THR A 271 -19.62 6.81 -8.01
CA THR A 271 -19.68 8.26 -7.82
C THR A 271 -18.27 8.85 -7.67
N SER A 272 -17.80 9.54 -8.71
CA SER A 272 -16.52 10.26 -8.73
C SER A 272 -16.45 11.34 -7.64
N GLY A 273 -15.26 11.56 -7.08
CA GLY A 273 -14.97 12.63 -6.11
C GLY A 273 -15.55 12.43 -4.70
N THR A 274 -16.13 11.28 -4.39
CA THR A 274 -16.71 11.01 -3.07
C THR A 274 -15.71 10.43 -2.07
N GLY A 275 -14.54 9.99 -2.54
CA GLY A 275 -13.47 9.48 -1.70
C GLY A 275 -12.81 10.58 -0.87
N LYS A 276 -12.31 10.19 0.31
CA LYS A 276 -11.66 11.12 1.24
C LYS A 276 -10.55 10.46 2.05
N LEU A 277 -9.60 11.29 2.46
CA LEU A 277 -8.58 10.97 3.45
C LEU A 277 -8.86 11.82 4.69
N SER A 278 -8.91 11.17 5.85
CA SER A 278 -9.13 11.83 7.14
C SER A 278 -8.05 11.45 8.14
N VAL A 279 -7.88 12.26 9.18
CA VAL A 279 -7.05 11.98 10.35
C VAL A 279 -7.95 11.63 11.52
N LEU A 280 -7.57 10.63 12.31
CA LEU A 280 -8.20 10.28 13.57
C LEU A 280 -7.14 10.19 14.67
N ASP A 281 -7.42 10.78 15.83
CA ASP A 281 -6.67 10.49 17.05
C ASP A 281 -7.35 9.31 17.77
N PRO A 282 -6.67 8.16 17.95
CA PRO A 282 -7.24 7.04 18.70
C PRO A 282 -7.68 7.37 20.12
N LYS A 283 -7.18 8.47 20.70
CA LYS A 283 -7.59 8.99 22.02
C LYS A 283 -8.90 9.76 21.98
N ASP A 284 -9.31 10.29 20.83
CA ASP A 284 -10.60 10.94 20.58
C ASP A 284 -11.32 10.29 19.38
N PRO A 285 -11.72 9.01 19.51
CA PRO A 285 -12.17 8.22 18.37
C PRO A 285 -13.54 8.64 17.81
N GLY A 286 -14.26 9.52 18.52
CA GLY A 286 -15.53 10.10 18.06
C GLY A 286 -15.36 11.18 16.99
N LYS A 287 -14.11 11.57 16.67
CA LYS A 287 -13.83 12.71 15.80
C LYS A 287 -12.84 12.35 14.70
N THR A 288 -13.30 12.47 13.46
CA THR A 288 -12.43 12.44 12.28
C THR A 288 -12.25 13.86 11.76
N HIS A 289 -11.04 14.14 11.27
CA HIS A 289 -10.66 15.44 10.74
C HIS A 289 -10.33 15.28 9.27
N PRO A 290 -11.11 15.86 8.33
CA PRO A 290 -10.82 15.73 6.92
C PRO A 290 -9.42 16.30 6.60
N LEU A 291 -8.73 15.65 5.68
CA LEU A 291 -7.41 16.06 5.20
C LEU A 291 -7.44 16.29 3.69
N ILE A 292 -8.04 15.35 2.94
CA ILE A 292 -8.28 15.47 1.50
C ILE A 292 -9.71 15.01 1.21
N SER A 293 -10.42 15.73 0.34
CA SER A 293 -11.70 15.28 -0.25
C SER A 293 -11.66 15.43 -1.76
N GLY A 294 -12.58 14.78 -2.47
CA GLY A 294 -12.60 14.82 -3.94
C GLY A 294 -11.80 13.69 -4.59
N LEU A 295 -11.36 12.68 -3.82
CA LEU A 295 -10.66 11.53 -4.39
C LEU A 295 -11.63 10.68 -5.21
N ASP A 296 -11.17 10.15 -6.34
CA ASP A 296 -11.91 9.15 -7.10
C ASP A 296 -11.57 7.76 -6.61
N ALA A 297 -12.53 7.07 -6.01
CA ALA A 297 -12.43 5.64 -5.73
C ALA A 297 -11.03 5.24 -5.20
N PRO A 298 -10.47 5.91 -4.17
CA PRO A 298 -9.16 5.55 -3.66
C PRO A 298 -9.21 4.14 -3.08
N SER A 299 -8.28 3.28 -3.50
CA SER A 299 -8.31 1.85 -3.24
C SER A 299 -7.29 1.40 -2.19
N ALA A 300 -6.15 2.08 -2.11
CA ALA A 300 -5.09 1.73 -1.18
C ALA A 300 -4.18 2.93 -0.90
N MET A 301 -3.39 2.86 0.17
CA MET A 301 -2.35 3.85 0.46
C MET A 301 -1.16 3.23 1.18
N ALA A 302 -0.03 3.91 1.09
CA ALA A 302 1.18 3.59 1.86
C ALA A 302 1.90 4.86 2.29
N LEU A 303 2.50 4.81 3.48
CA LEU A 303 3.25 5.90 4.06
C LEU A 303 4.71 5.46 4.24
N SER A 304 5.64 6.28 3.75
CA SER A 304 7.07 6.09 3.96
C SER A 304 7.52 6.68 5.31
N GLU A 305 8.75 6.34 5.71
CA GLU A 305 9.41 6.93 6.89
C GLU A 305 9.59 8.46 6.78
N ASP A 306 9.73 9.00 5.57
CA ASP A 306 9.86 10.44 5.32
C ASP A 306 8.50 11.17 5.19
N ASN A 307 7.42 10.51 5.61
CA ASN A 307 6.03 10.98 5.52
C ASN A 307 5.57 11.30 4.09
N THR A 308 6.13 10.60 3.10
CA THR A 308 5.58 10.56 1.75
C THR A 308 4.42 9.56 1.73
N LEU A 309 3.23 10.05 1.37
CA LEU A 309 2.03 9.24 1.20
C LEU A 309 1.83 8.95 -0.29
N LEU A 310 1.62 7.67 -0.59
CA LEU A 310 1.08 7.21 -1.86
C LEU A 310 -0.39 6.85 -1.68
N ILE A 311 -1.23 7.26 -2.61
CA ILE A 311 -2.65 6.88 -2.69
C ILE A 311 -2.87 6.28 -4.08
N ALA A 312 -3.36 5.05 -4.13
CA ALA A 312 -3.83 4.44 -5.36
C ALA A 312 -5.31 4.74 -5.55
N THR A 313 -5.73 5.01 -6.79
CA THR A 313 -7.14 5.16 -7.17
C THR A 313 -7.52 4.13 -8.22
N PHE A 314 -8.74 3.60 -8.15
CA PHE A 314 -9.20 2.69 -9.19
C PHE A 314 -9.18 3.34 -10.57
N GLY A 315 -8.80 2.52 -11.54
CA GLY A 315 -9.02 2.76 -12.96
C GLY A 315 -9.78 1.59 -13.52
N LYS A 316 -10.84 1.83 -14.27
CA LYS A 316 -11.49 0.78 -15.06
C LYS A 316 -10.90 0.77 -16.45
N GLU A 317 -10.53 -0.40 -16.94
CA GLU A 317 -10.13 -0.58 -18.34
C GLU A 317 -11.22 -0.10 -19.31
N GLN A 318 -12.49 -0.35 -18.96
CA GLN A 318 -13.68 0.08 -19.71
C GLN A 318 -13.87 1.61 -19.74
N GLU A 319 -13.26 2.34 -18.79
CA GLU A 319 -13.25 3.80 -18.71
C GLU A 319 -11.90 4.39 -19.16
N GLY A 320 -11.01 3.60 -19.78
CA GLY A 320 -9.73 4.07 -20.30
C GLY A 320 -8.53 3.93 -19.35
N ALA A 321 -8.63 3.05 -18.35
CA ALA A 321 -7.59 2.78 -17.34
C ALA A 321 -7.16 4.04 -16.56
N GLU A 322 -8.10 4.86 -16.08
CA GLU A 322 -7.78 6.15 -15.45
C GLU A 322 -7.12 6.07 -14.06
N GLY A 323 -6.75 4.87 -13.61
CA GLY A 323 -6.16 4.64 -12.29
C GLY A 323 -4.81 5.32 -12.20
N MET A 324 -4.49 5.81 -11.01
CA MET A 324 -3.27 6.56 -10.76
C MET A 324 -2.68 6.22 -9.38
N ILE A 325 -1.38 6.48 -9.25
CA ILE A 325 -0.72 6.62 -7.96
C ILE A 325 -0.49 8.11 -7.74
N ILE A 326 -1.13 8.67 -6.71
CA ILE A 326 -0.95 10.06 -6.27
C ILE A 326 0.09 10.07 -5.17
N GLN A 327 1.03 11.00 -5.23
CA GLN A 327 2.04 11.23 -4.19
C GLN A 327 1.84 12.60 -3.54
N LEU A 328 2.01 12.66 -2.22
CA LEU A 328 2.16 13.92 -1.48
C LEU A 328 3.04 13.74 -0.23
N LYS A 329 3.63 14.84 0.25
CA LYS A 329 4.37 14.88 1.52
C LYS A 329 3.51 15.47 2.62
N MET A 330 3.60 14.88 3.80
CA MET A 330 2.88 15.32 4.98
C MET A 330 3.84 15.55 6.15
N GLU A 331 3.34 16.19 7.18
CA GLU A 331 4.02 16.35 8.45
C GLU A 331 2.98 16.31 9.57
N SER A 332 3.18 15.44 10.55
CA SER A 332 2.41 15.51 11.79
C SER A 332 2.82 16.74 12.57
N LYS A 333 1.84 17.50 13.06
CA LYS A 333 2.12 18.57 14.01
C LYS A 333 2.42 17.89 15.35
N GLN A 334 3.65 18.07 15.83
CA GLN A 334 3.97 17.68 17.21
C GLN A 334 3.14 18.57 18.14
N GLU A 335 2.46 17.94 19.10
CA GLU A 335 2.05 18.62 20.33
C GLU A 335 3.22 18.68 21.30
#